data_AF-A0A5C7QE99-F1
#
_entry.id   AF-A0A5C7QE99-F1
#
_cell.length_a   1.000
_cell.length_b   1.000
_cell.length_c   1.000
_cell.angle_alpha   90.00
_cell.angle_beta   90.00
_cell.angle_gamma   90.00
#
_symmetry.space_group_name_H-M   'P 1'
#
loop_
_entity.id
_entity.type
_entity.pdbx_description
1 polymer ?
#
loop_
_entity_poly.entity_id
_entity_poly.type
_entity_poly.pdbx_seq_one_letter_code
_entity_poly.pdbx_strand_id
1 'polypeptide(L)'
;MADGRLNKCKDCCRDYAATRRVVSDRPREIDAQRYRDGRKKSSDKKDWRERNPEKYRAQTAVANAIRDGKLVRQPCRRCGAKAHAHHSDYAKPLEVDWLCARHHAMEHHDGI
;
A
#
# COMPACT_ATOMS: atom_id res chain seq x y z
N MET A 1 20.45 19.40 9.19
CA MET A 1 20.92 18.82 7.91
C MET A 1 22.41 18.65 8.05
N ALA A 2 22.83 17.46 8.46
CA ALA A 2 24.22 17.04 8.64
C ALA A 2 24.50 15.73 7.89
N ASP A 3 23.53 15.24 7.12
CA ASP A 3 23.51 13.94 6.46
C ASP A 3 23.93 13.99 4.97
N GLY A 4 24.36 15.15 4.46
CA GLY A 4 25.02 15.30 3.15
C GLY A 4 24.18 14.99 1.90
N ARG A 5 22.97 14.45 2.03
CA ARG A 5 22.16 13.91 0.92
C ARG A 5 21.70 14.96 -0.11
N LEU A 6 21.67 16.24 0.25
CA LEU A 6 21.15 17.32 -0.59
C LEU A 6 22.21 18.12 -1.33
N ASN A 7 23.52 17.84 -1.18
CA ASN A 7 24.63 18.62 -1.76
C ASN A 7 24.47 20.14 -1.58
N LYS A 8 23.82 20.57 -0.49
CA LYS A 8 23.49 21.96 -0.19
C LYS A 8 23.83 22.23 1.28
N CYS A 9 24.43 23.39 1.51
CA CYS A 9 24.71 23.88 2.86
C CYS A 9 23.41 24.22 3.61
N LYS A 10 23.46 24.35 4.94
CA LYS A 10 22.26 24.67 5.77
C LYS A 10 21.59 25.98 5.33
N ASP A 11 22.40 26.99 5.02
CA ASP A 11 21.91 28.29 4.57
C ASP A 11 21.36 28.21 3.14
N CYS A 12 22.03 27.46 2.26
CA CYS A 12 21.57 27.14 0.92
C CYS A 12 20.20 26.43 0.94
N CYS A 13 19.97 25.53 1.90
CA CYS A 13 18.69 24.88 2.11
C CYS A 13 17.64 25.84 2.68
N ARG A 14 18.03 26.77 3.55
CA ARG A 14 17.15 27.80 4.10
C ARG A 14 16.69 28.76 3.01
N ASP A 15 17.60 29.23 2.18
CA ASP A 15 17.34 30.14 1.07
C ASP A 15 16.52 29.44 -0.02
N TYR A 16 16.82 28.18 -0.32
CA TYR A 16 16.01 27.37 -1.23
C TYR A 16 14.57 27.18 -0.69
N ALA A 17 14.41 26.94 0.62
CA ALA A 17 13.09 26.84 1.22
C ALA A 17 12.37 28.20 1.24
N ALA A 18 13.08 29.31 1.46
CA ALA A 18 12.53 30.66 1.46
C ALA A 18 12.09 31.08 0.05
N THR A 19 12.93 30.88 -0.95
CA THR A 19 12.60 31.16 -2.36
C THR A 19 11.43 30.30 -2.80
N ARG A 20 11.46 28.97 -2.60
CA ARG A 20 10.35 28.09 -2.96
C ARG A 20 9.02 28.47 -2.29
N ARG A 21 9.04 29.09 -1.10
CA ARG A 21 7.82 29.61 -0.46
C ARG A 21 7.20 30.81 -1.19
N VAL A 22 8.02 31.57 -1.92
CA VAL A 22 7.64 32.79 -2.66
C VAL A 22 7.37 32.49 -4.13
N VAL A 23 8.23 31.70 -4.78
CA VAL A 23 8.15 31.39 -6.23
C VAL A 23 7.33 30.14 -6.56
N SER A 24 6.70 29.50 -5.58
CA SER A 24 5.82 28.35 -5.86
C SER A 24 4.55 28.81 -6.58
N ASP A 25 4.43 28.48 -7.86
CA ASP A 25 3.21 28.66 -8.67
C ASP A 25 1.99 27.89 -8.15
N ARG A 26 2.20 26.97 -7.22
CA ARG A 26 1.12 26.21 -6.60
C ARG A 26 0.38 27.11 -5.59
N PRO A 27 -0.86 27.53 -5.87
CA PRO A 27 -1.57 28.44 -4.99
C PRO A 27 -1.81 27.76 -3.64
N ARG A 28 -1.37 28.41 -2.55
CA ARG A 28 -1.53 27.89 -1.19
C ARG A 28 -2.99 27.64 -0.85
N GLU A 29 -3.90 28.40 -1.43
CA GLU A 29 -5.34 28.19 -1.32
C GLU A 29 -5.79 26.85 -1.88
N ILE A 30 -5.20 26.33 -2.96
CA ILE A 30 -5.57 25.02 -3.51
C ILE A 30 -5.14 23.90 -2.56
N ASP A 31 -3.95 23.97 -1.95
CA ASP A 31 -3.54 22.98 -0.94
C ASP A 31 -4.35 23.13 0.37
N ALA A 32 -4.63 24.36 0.80
CA ALA A 32 -5.45 24.63 1.98
C ALA A 32 -6.92 24.24 1.77
N GLN A 33 -7.46 24.38 0.55
CA GLN A 33 -8.77 23.86 0.14
C GLN A 33 -8.73 22.33 0.08
N ARG A 34 -7.71 21.71 -0.49
CA ARG A 34 -7.56 20.23 -0.46
C ARG A 34 -7.56 19.65 0.96
N TYR A 35 -7.03 20.38 1.94
CA TYR A 35 -7.10 20.03 3.35
C TYR A 35 -8.46 20.38 3.99
N ARG A 36 -9.05 21.56 3.69
CA ARG A 36 -10.36 22.02 4.22
C ARG A 36 -11.55 21.25 3.67
N ASP A 37 -11.59 21.00 2.37
CA ASP A 37 -12.57 20.16 1.66
C ASP A 37 -12.48 18.71 2.10
N GLY A 38 -11.56 18.39 3.01
CA GLY A 38 -11.45 17.10 3.64
C GLY A 38 -11.31 16.06 2.55
N ARG A 39 -10.17 16.03 1.83
CA ARG A 39 -9.76 14.82 1.12
C ARG A 39 -9.56 13.73 2.18
N LYS A 40 -10.69 13.19 2.62
CA LYS A 40 -10.87 12.24 3.69
C LYS A 40 -10.24 11.00 3.13
N LYS A 41 -9.01 10.74 3.55
CA LYS A 41 -8.24 9.57 3.18
C LYS A 41 -8.86 8.36 3.88
N SER A 42 -10.13 8.04 3.57
CA SER A 42 -10.95 7.19 4.44
C SER A 42 -12.21 6.56 3.82
N SER A 43 -12.73 7.04 2.67
CA SER A 43 -13.88 6.39 2.02
C SER A 43 -13.49 5.10 1.31
N ASP A 44 -12.34 5.08 0.66
CA ASP A 44 -11.99 4.06 -0.33
C ASP A 44 -11.86 2.65 0.27
N LYS A 45 -11.42 2.56 1.53
CA LYS A 45 -11.30 1.26 2.22
C LYS A 45 -12.64 0.70 2.65
N LYS A 46 -13.58 1.56 3.08
CA LYS A 46 -14.92 1.11 3.47
C LYS A 46 -15.69 0.70 2.22
N ASP A 47 -15.66 1.56 1.21
CA ASP A 47 -16.27 1.34 -0.09
C ASP A 47 -15.73 0.06 -0.77
N TRP A 48 -14.42 -0.21 -0.71
CA TRP A 48 -13.86 -1.46 -1.25
C TRP A 48 -14.38 -2.71 -0.53
N ARG A 49 -14.53 -2.68 0.80
CA ARG A 49 -15.07 -3.81 1.58
C ARG A 49 -16.54 -4.07 1.25
N GLU A 50 -17.32 -3.01 1.11
CA GLU A 50 -18.73 -3.08 0.73
C GLU A 50 -18.89 -3.62 -0.70
N ARG A 51 -18.01 -3.23 -1.61
CA ARG A 51 -18.00 -3.70 -3.01
C ARG A 51 -17.39 -5.10 -3.22
N ASN A 52 -16.56 -5.58 -2.29
CA ASN A 52 -15.86 -6.87 -2.40
C ASN A 52 -15.97 -7.69 -1.10
N PRO A 53 -17.20 -8.05 -0.67
CA PRO A 53 -17.41 -8.72 0.61
C PRO A 53 -16.75 -10.10 0.65
N GLU A 54 -16.79 -10.87 -0.45
CA GLU A 54 -16.15 -12.19 -0.54
C GLU A 54 -14.62 -12.13 -0.34
N LYS A 55 -13.94 -11.22 -1.03
CA LYS A 55 -12.49 -11.05 -0.99
C LYS A 55 -12.05 -10.56 0.39
N TYR A 56 -12.83 -9.65 0.97
CA TYR A 56 -12.58 -9.15 2.31
C TYR A 56 -12.73 -10.27 3.36
N ARG A 57 -13.77 -11.10 3.26
CA ARG A 57 -13.97 -12.26 4.14
C ARG A 57 -12.82 -13.26 4.02
N ALA A 58 -12.38 -13.57 2.80
CA ALA A 58 -11.28 -14.50 2.59
C ALA A 58 -9.95 -13.99 3.18
N GLN A 59 -9.60 -12.73 2.89
CA GLN A 59 -8.41 -12.10 3.48
C GLN A 59 -8.47 -12.08 5.02
N THR A 60 -9.62 -11.78 5.59
CA THR A 60 -9.82 -11.75 7.05
C THR A 60 -9.69 -13.14 7.66
N ALA A 61 -10.23 -14.16 7.01
CA ALA A 61 -10.14 -15.55 7.46
C ALA A 61 -8.68 -16.05 7.48
N VAL A 62 -7.90 -15.78 6.43
CA VAL A 62 -6.45 -16.07 6.40
C VAL A 62 -5.72 -15.37 7.54
N ALA A 63 -5.97 -14.06 7.72
CA ALA A 63 -5.32 -13.28 8.77
C ALA A 63 -5.62 -13.85 10.17
N ASN A 64 -6.88 -14.21 10.42
CA ASN A 64 -7.31 -14.83 11.67
C ASN A 64 -6.67 -16.20 11.86
N ALA A 65 -6.65 -17.05 10.83
CA ALA A 65 -6.03 -18.37 10.90
C ALA A 65 -4.53 -18.29 11.19
N ILE A 66 -3.82 -17.31 10.64
CA ILE A 66 -2.39 -17.07 10.95
C ILE A 66 -2.21 -16.61 12.39
N ARG A 67 -3.02 -15.65 12.84
CA ARG A 67 -2.98 -15.14 14.22
C ARG A 67 -3.26 -16.25 15.23
N ASP A 68 -4.23 -17.10 14.93
CA ASP A 68 -4.65 -18.21 15.79
C ASP A 68 -3.74 -19.44 15.67
N GLY A 69 -2.68 -19.39 14.84
CA GLY A 69 -1.75 -20.49 14.62
C GLY A 69 -2.29 -21.67 13.80
N LYS A 70 -3.51 -21.55 13.27
CA LYS A 70 -4.16 -22.56 12.42
C LYS A 70 -3.60 -22.60 10.99
N LEU A 71 -2.96 -21.52 10.55
CA LEU A 71 -2.32 -21.42 9.24
C LEU A 71 -0.93 -20.81 9.39
N VAL A 72 0.09 -21.51 8.91
CA VAL A 72 1.47 -21.01 8.96
C VAL A 72 1.80 -20.32 7.63
N ARG A 73 2.30 -19.09 7.71
CA ARG A 73 2.81 -18.36 6.54
C ARG A 73 3.97 -19.13 5.91
N GLN A 74 3.85 -19.46 4.63
CA GLN A 74 4.95 -20.06 3.87
C GLN A 74 5.65 -19.00 3.03
N PRO A 75 6.93 -19.23 2.67
CA PRO A 75 7.61 -18.44 1.66
C PRO A 75 6.97 -18.64 0.28
N CYS A 76 7.37 -17.80 -0.68
CA CYS A 76 6.88 -17.88 -2.05
C CYS A 76 7.23 -19.25 -2.66
N ARG A 77 6.23 -19.99 -3.15
CA ARG A 77 6.45 -21.33 -3.71
C ARG A 77 7.39 -21.34 -4.92
N ARG A 78 7.53 -20.21 -5.63
CA ARG A 78 8.38 -20.10 -6.83
C ARG A 78 9.82 -19.66 -6.55
N CYS A 79 10.05 -18.84 -5.51
CA CYS A 79 11.37 -18.24 -5.28
C CYS A 79 11.80 -18.08 -3.81
N GLY A 80 11.04 -18.61 -2.85
CA GLY A 80 11.40 -18.55 -1.43
C GLY A 80 11.26 -17.18 -0.76
N ALA A 81 10.98 -16.11 -1.50
CA ALA A 81 10.84 -14.76 -0.95
C ALA A 81 9.59 -14.61 -0.06
N LYS A 82 9.54 -13.53 0.72
CA LYS A 82 8.35 -13.20 1.54
C LYS A 82 7.09 -13.14 0.67
N ALA A 83 6.07 -13.89 1.08
CA ALA A 83 4.86 -14.11 0.29
C ALA A 83 3.60 -13.50 0.90
N HIS A 84 2.62 -13.32 0.02
CA HIS A 84 1.23 -13.03 0.31
C HIS A 84 0.38 -14.26 0.00
N ALA A 85 -0.80 -14.33 0.63
CA ALA A 85 -1.79 -15.35 0.34
C ALA A 85 -2.54 -15.01 -0.95
N HIS A 86 -2.26 -15.76 -2.01
CA HIS A 86 -3.01 -15.76 -3.25
C HIS A 86 -4.26 -16.62 -3.08
N HIS A 87 -5.41 -16.10 -3.50
CA HIS A 87 -6.66 -16.86 -3.49
C HIS A 87 -7.04 -17.15 -4.94
N SER A 88 -6.96 -18.41 -5.34
CA SER A 88 -7.44 -18.88 -6.65
C SER A 88 -8.97 -19.02 -6.66
N ASP A 89 -9.54 -19.40 -5.50
CA ASP A 89 -10.97 -19.43 -5.24
C ASP A 89 -11.29 -18.74 -3.90
N TYR A 90 -12.00 -17.62 -3.97
CA TYR A 90 -12.39 -16.85 -2.78
C TYR A 90 -13.45 -17.55 -1.91
N ALA A 91 -14.12 -18.60 -2.42
CA ALA A 91 -15.05 -19.42 -1.64
C ALA A 91 -14.32 -20.35 -0.65
N LYS A 92 -13.02 -20.59 -0.86
CA LYS A 92 -12.17 -21.46 -0.05
C LYS A 92 -11.07 -20.64 0.63
N PRO A 93 -11.40 -19.87 1.68
CA PRO A 93 -10.54 -18.81 2.17
C PRO A 93 -9.24 -19.28 2.83
N LEU A 94 -9.13 -20.55 3.21
CA LEU A 94 -7.91 -21.10 3.81
C LEU A 94 -7.06 -21.88 2.80
N GLU A 95 -7.60 -22.19 1.61
CA GLU A 95 -6.86 -22.79 0.49
C GLU A 95 -6.16 -21.67 -0.28
N VAL A 96 -4.96 -21.30 0.18
CA VAL A 96 -4.19 -20.19 -0.41
C VAL A 96 -2.82 -20.63 -0.88
N ASP A 97 -2.41 -20.07 -2.01
CA ASP A 97 -1.05 -20.21 -2.53
C ASP A 97 -0.16 -19.10 -1.97
N TRP A 98 1.06 -19.43 -1.58
CA TRP A 98 2.02 -18.43 -1.09
C TRP A 98 2.87 -17.90 -2.24
N LEU A 99 2.63 -16.65 -2.63
CA LEU A 99 3.34 -16.00 -3.72
C LEU A 99 3.87 -14.62 -3.32
N CYS A 100 5.11 -14.30 -3.70
CA CYS A 100 5.63 -12.94 -3.54
C CYS A 100 4.92 -11.99 -4.52
N ALA A 101 4.97 -10.69 -4.29
CA ALA A 101 4.25 -9.70 -5.11
C ALA A 101 4.48 -9.87 -6.63
N ARG A 102 5.71 -10.21 -7.05
CA ARG A 102 6.04 -10.47 -8.46
C ARG A 102 5.29 -11.67 -9.02
N HIS A 103 5.38 -12.83 -8.36
CA HIS A 103 4.69 -14.04 -8.81
C HIS A 103 3.17 -13.93 -8.65
N HIS A 104 2.71 -13.22 -7.62
CA HIS A 104 1.30 -12.95 -7.41
C HIS A 104 0.70 -12.16 -8.58
N ALA A 105 1.39 -11.11 -9.05
CA ALA A 105 0.95 -10.36 -10.23
C ALA A 105 0.95 -11.24 -11.49
N MET A 106 1.99 -12.06 -11.69
CA MET A 106 2.05 -12.97 -12.85
C MET A 106 0.85 -13.93 -12.88
N GLU A 107 0.46 -14.56 -11.77
CA GLU A 107 -0.74 -15.43 -11.78
C GLU A 107 -2.05 -14.68 -12.09
N HIS A 108 -2.16 -13.38 -11.76
CA HIS A 108 -3.33 -12.57 -12.14
C HIS A 108 -3.28 -12.10 -13.61
N HIS A 109 -2.10 -12.06 -14.22
CA HIS A 109 -1.89 -11.62 -15.60
C HIS A 109 -1.85 -12.77 -16.62
N ASP A 110 -1.29 -13.93 -16.23
CA ASP A 110 -1.20 -15.15 -17.06
C ASP A 110 -2.51 -15.96 -17.07
N GLY A 111 -3.56 -15.48 -16.40
CA GLY A 111 -4.92 -16.02 -16.47
C GLY A 111 -5.75 -15.47 -17.65
N ILE A 112 -5.10 -15.23 -18.80
CA ILE A 112 -5.73 -14.89 -20.09
C ILE A 112 -5.62 -16.11 -21.02
#